data_AF-A0A2M7HXJ4-F1
#
_entry.id   AF-A0A2M7HXJ4-F1
#
_cell.length_a   1.000
_cell.length_b   1.000
_cell.length_c   1.000
_cell.angle_alpha   90.00
_cell.angle_beta   90.00
_cell.angle_gamma   90.00
#
_symmetry.space_group_name_H-M   'P 1'
#
loop_
_entity.id
_entity.type
_entity.pdbx_description
1 polymer ?
#
loop_
_entity_poly.entity_id
_entity_poly.type
_entity_poly.pdbx_seq_one_letter_code
_entity_poly.pdbx_strand_id
1 'polypeptide(L)' 'MSESGADTRARRYFWVIKHGVKASGMPTWGAGHDDERIWNMVAFIDRLSELSPQQYQILTARGDQETGHH' A
#
# COMPACT_ATOMS: atom_id res chain seq x y z
N MET A 1 11.40 -16.28 -16.02
CA MET A 1 10.83 -16.96 -14.83
C MET A 1 11.34 -16.28 -13.58
N SER A 2 10.69 -15.20 -13.15
CA SER A 2 10.95 -14.54 -11.84
C SER A 2 9.65 -14.13 -11.13
N GLU A 3 8.51 -14.76 -11.49
CA GLU A 3 7.19 -14.39 -10.96
C GLU A 3 6.90 -14.99 -9.57
N SER A 4 7.68 -15.97 -9.11
CA SER A 4 7.47 -16.67 -7.83
C SER A 4 7.73 -15.80 -6.59
N GLY A 5 8.66 -14.84 -6.71
CA GLY A 5 9.07 -13.97 -5.59
C GLY A 5 8.08 -12.83 -5.31
N ALA A 6 7.57 -12.20 -6.38
CA ALA A 6 6.60 -11.10 -6.30
C ALA A 6 5.27 -11.60 -5.71
N ASP A 7 4.80 -12.75 -6.17
CA ASP A 7 3.61 -13.46 -5.68
C ASP A 7 3.66 -13.74 -4.16
N THR A 8 4.84 -14.13 -3.67
CA THR A 8 5.10 -14.38 -2.25
C THR A 8 5.12 -13.09 -1.43
N ARG A 9 5.69 -12.01 -1.97
CA ARG A 9 5.74 -10.70 -1.30
C ARG A 9 4.34 -10.09 -1.17
N ALA A 10 3.54 -10.15 -2.23
CA ALA A 10 2.18 -9.65 -2.25
C ALA A 10 1.29 -10.37 -1.22
N ARG A 11 1.39 -11.71 -1.13
CA ARG A 11 0.71 -12.50 -0.08
C ARG A 11 1.11 -12.12 1.34
N ARG A 12 2.40 -11.84 1.58
CA ARG A 12 2.87 -11.38 2.89
C ARG A 12 2.29 -10.02 3.23
N TYR A 13 2.28 -9.08 2.29
CA TYR A 13 1.65 -7.78 2.51
C TYR A 13 0.16 -7.89 2.78
N PHE A 14 -0.55 -8.73 2.03
CA PHE A 14 -1.96 -9.02 2.29
C PHE A 14 -2.18 -9.51 3.73
N TRP A 15 -1.41 -10.50 4.18
CA TRP A 15 -1.55 -11.06 5.53
C TRP A 15 -1.25 -10.01 6.60
N VAL A 16 -0.18 -9.24 6.43
CA VAL A 16 0.23 -8.18 7.35
C VAL A 16 -0.79 -7.04 7.42
N ILE A 17 -1.38 -6.61 6.30
CA ILE A 17 -2.41 -5.56 6.28
C ILE A 17 -3.73 -6.09 6.87
N LYS A 18 -4.12 -7.32 6.54
CA LYS A 18 -5.35 -7.94 7.02
C LYS A 18 -5.32 -8.14 8.54
N HIS A 19 -4.21 -8.61 9.09
CA HIS A 19 -4.10 -9.00 10.49
C HIS A 19 -3.38 -7.98 11.38
N GLY A 20 -2.56 -7.11 10.79
CA GLY A 20 -1.66 -6.22 11.53
C GLY A 20 -0.44 -6.96 12.11
N VAL A 21 0.48 -6.19 12.68
CA VAL A 21 1.64 -6.73 13.42
C VAL A 21 1.56 -6.24 14.85
N LYS A 22 1.48 -7.17 15.81
CA LYS A 22 1.38 -6.86 17.23
C LYS A 22 2.57 -5.99 17.68
N ALA A 23 2.29 -5.00 18.52
CA ALA A 23 3.27 -4.04 19.06
C ALA A 23 3.98 -3.12 18.03
N SER A 24 3.58 -3.12 16.76
CA SER A 24 4.11 -2.20 15.74
C SER A 24 3.31 -0.90 15.58
N GLY A 25 2.14 -0.81 16.23
CA GLY A 25 1.16 0.24 15.97
C GLY A 25 0.39 0.07 14.65
N MET A 26 0.67 -0.97 13.86
CA MET A 26 -0.05 -1.25 12.62
C MET A 26 -1.48 -1.75 12.91
N PRO A 27 -2.53 -1.06 12.43
CA PRO A 27 -3.91 -1.49 12.65
C PRO A 27 -4.25 -2.75 11.86
N THR A 28 -5.22 -3.52 12.37
CA THR A 28 -5.81 -4.69 11.72
C THR A 28 -6.98 -4.24 10.84
N TRP A 29 -6.87 -4.38 9.52
CA TRP A 29 -7.89 -3.88 8.59
C TRP A 29 -8.96 -4.93 8.26
N GLY A 30 -8.70 -6.22 8.51
CA GLY A 30 -9.60 -7.31 8.14
C GLY A 30 -10.95 -7.36 8.87
N ALA A 31 -11.12 -6.61 9.97
CA ALA A 31 -12.39 -6.57 10.70
C ALA A 31 -13.43 -5.58 10.12
N GLY A 32 -13.02 -4.70 9.21
CA GLY A 32 -13.91 -3.70 8.60
C GLY A 32 -13.64 -3.38 7.14
N HIS A 33 -12.78 -4.15 6.46
CA HIS A 33 -12.44 -3.97 5.05
C HIS A 33 -12.47 -5.33 4.35
N ASP A 34 -13.14 -5.40 3.20
CA ASP A 34 -13.17 -6.59 2.36
C ASP A 34 -11.78 -6.94 1.80
N ASP A 35 -11.55 -8.23 1.54
CA ASP A 35 -10.29 -8.75 1.01
C ASP A 35 -9.90 -8.06 -0.32
N GLU A 36 -10.87 -7.68 -1.16
CA GLU A 36 -10.64 -6.92 -2.39
C GLU A 36 -10.02 -5.55 -2.13
N ARG A 37 -10.50 -4.84 -1.09
CA ARG A 37 -9.94 -3.54 -0.70
C ARG A 37 -8.50 -3.71 -0.19
N ILE A 38 -8.22 -4.78 0.55
CA ILE A 38 -6.87 -5.09 1.03
C ILE A 38 -5.94 -5.40 -0.16
N TRP A 39 -6.40 -6.16 -1.15
CA TRP A 39 -5.64 -6.43 -2.37
C TRP A 39 -5.35 -5.17 -3.18
N ASN A 40 -6.29 -4.22 -3.28
CA ASN A 40 -6.06 -2.93 -3.91
C ASN A 40 -4.94 -2.13 -3.21
N MET A 41 -4.86 -2.18 -1.87
CA MET A 41 -3.76 -1.58 -1.11
C MET A 41 -2.42 -2.29 -1.36
N VAL A 42 -2.42 -3.62 -1.43
CA VAL A 42 -1.21 -4.40 -1.77
C VAL A 42 -0.69 -4.01 -3.15
N ALA A 43 -1.56 -3.92 -4.16
CA ALA A 43 -1.18 -3.51 -5.52
C ALA A 43 -0.62 -2.08 -5.56
N PHE A 44 -1.19 -1.17 -4.76
CA PHE A 44 -0.68 0.19 -4.63
C PHE A 44 0.72 0.24 -4.00
N ILE A 45 0.94 -0.48 -2.89
CA ILE A 45 2.26 -0.55 -2.21
C ILE A 45 3.31 -1.21 -3.11
N ASP A 46 2.92 -2.24 -3.85
CA ASP A 46 3.81 -2.93 -4.78
C ASP A 46 4.29 -1.97 -5.88
N ARG A 47 3.36 -1.21 -6.49
CA ARG A 47 3.69 -0.14 -7.43
C ARG A 47 4.51 0.98 -6.81
N LEU A 48 4.24 1.34 -5.55
CA LEU A 48 5.00 2.37 -4.84
C LEU A 48 6.48 2.00 -4.71
N SER A 49 6.79 0.72 -4.49
CA SER A 49 8.17 0.26 -4.38
C SER A 49 8.98 0.37 -5.69
N GLU A 50 8.30 0.51 -6.83
CA GLU A 50 8.91 0.71 -8.14
C GLU A 50 9.16 2.20 -8.45
N LEU A 51 8.60 3.11 -7.66
CA LEU A 51 8.76 4.54 -7.84
C LEU A 51 10.08 5.01 -7.22
N SER A 52 10.88 5.74 -8.01
CA SER A 52 12.00 6.49 -7.46
C SER A 52 11.48 7.58 -6.49
N PRO A 53 12.28 8.00 -5.49
CA PRO A 53 11.90 9.10 -4.59
C PRO A 53 11.44 10.36 -5.33
N GLN A 54 12.01 10.63 -6.50
CA GLN A 54 11.68 11.75 -7.38
C GLN A 54 10.30 11.57 -8.04
N GLN A 55 9.99 10.37 -8.53
CA GLN A 55 8.65 10.06 -9.07
C GLN A 55 7.57 10.06 -8.00
N TYR A 56 7.88 9.59 -6.79
CA TYR A 56 6.98 9.71 -5.65
C TYR A 56 6.67 11.18 -5.34
N GLN A 57 7.70 12.04 -5.26
CA GLN A 57 7.52 13.47 -5.04
C GLN A 57 6.66 14.14 -6.11
N ILE A 58 6.83 13.79 -7.38
CA ILE A 58 5.99 14.35 -8.47
C ILE A 58 4.53 13.93 -8.30
N LEU A 59 4.28 12.67 -7.92
CA LEU A 59 2.91 12.16 -7.71
C LEU A 59 2.25 12.77 -6.45
N THR A 60 3.00 12.99 -5.37
CA THR A 60 2.46 13.56 -4.13
C THR A 60 2.41 15.09 -4.13
N ALA A 61 3.34 15.76 -4.81
CA ALA A 61 3.37 17.24 -4.87
C ALA A 61 2.12 17.81 -5.54
N ARG A 62 1.44 17.02 -6.39
CA ARG A 62 0.18 17.42 -7.00
C ARG A 62 -1.00 17.43 -6.02
N GLY A 63 -0.90 16.72 -4.89
CA GLY A 63 -1.94 16.65 -3.86
C GLY A 63 -1.90 17.79 -2.83
N ASP A 64 -0.85 18.61 -2.83
CA ASP A 64 -0.71 19.78 -1.94
C ASP A 64 -1.31 21.06 -2.53
N GLN A 65 -1.70 21.06 -3.81
CA GLN A 65 -2.18 22.25 -4.52
C GLN A 65 -3.71 22.39 -4.59
N GLU A 66 -4.48 21.51 -3.93
CA GLU A 66 -5.96 21.56 -3.91
C GLU A 66 -6.57 21.72 -2.49
N THR A 67 -5.87 22.39 -1.57
CA THR A 67 -6.50 22.98 -0.36
C THR A 67 -6.30 24.49 -0.32
N GLY A 68 -6.79 25.15 -1.37
CA GLY A 68 -7.07 26.58 -1.41
C GLY A 68 -8.48 26.78 -1.95
N HIS A 69 -9.50 26.43 -1.15
CA HIS A 69 -10.87 26.86 -1.38
C HIS A 69 -11.28 27.83 -0.27
N HIS A 70 -11.58 29.06 -0.72
CA HIS A 70 -12.26 30.21 -0.10
C HIS A 70 -12.81 30.10 1.33
#